data_AF-A0A2U9SFQ2-F1
#
_entry.id   AF-A0A2U9SFQ2-F1
#
_cell.length_a   1.000
_cell.length_b   1.000
_cell.length_c   1.000
_cell.angle_alpha   90.00
_cell.angle_beta   90.00
_cell.angle_gamma   90.00
#
_symmetry.space_group_name_H-M   'P 1'
#
loop_
_entity.id
_entity.type
_entity.pdbx_description
1 polymer ?
#
loop_
_entity_poly.entity_id
_entity_poly.type
_entity_poly.pdbx_seq_one_letter_code
_entity_poly.pdbx_strand_id
1 'polypeptide(L)'
;MQDLIPPNIPVGEAMGLLAGLLVRCVDSANPRATQELMKHELFNSRTLEAVVLYARRESESMLAERINELHTQIAEMTEQHDILQAHLAMLQAEQRERQEQAKQKRRKAIKPAQAARLAGATNTKISAELTRRRRNGEDIQGRHVCSEIAARLGVTADHVRKVKRNWLSGLKHEKRD
;
A
#
# COMPACT_ATOMS: atom_id res chain seq x y z
N MET A 1 -40.11 -26.50 -52.39
CA MET A 1 -38.96 -25.82 -51.79
C MET A 1 -38.51 -24.78 -52.79
N GLN A 2 -38.75 -23.50 -52.51
CA GLN A 2 -38.12 -22.42 -53.27
C GLN A 2 -36.61 -22.51 -53.08
N ASP A 3 -35.85 -22.26 -54.15
CA ASP A 3 -34.43 -22.56 -54.27
C ASP A 3 -33.61 -22.02 -53.07
N LEU A 4 -33.27 -22.92 -52.15
CA LEU A 4 -32.40 -22.66 -50.99
C LEU A 4 -31.00 -22.22 -51.41
N ILE A 5 -30.64 -22.44 -52.67
CA ILE A 5 -29.38 -22.07 -53.30
C ILE A 5 -29.73 -21.26 -54.55
N PRO A 6 -29.33 -19.99 -54.64
CA PRO A 6 -29.62 -19.17 -55.80
C PRO A 6 -29.08 -19.80 -57.10
N PRO A 7 -29.87 -19.84 -58.19
CA PRO A 7 -29.55 -20.57 -59.41
C PRO A 7 -28.35 -20.02 -60.19
N ASN A 8 -27.89 -18.80 -59.85
CA ASN A 8 -26.78 -18.11 -60.54
C ASN A 8 -25.42 -18.27 -59.86
N ILE A 9 -25.30 -19.15 -58.86
CA ILE A 9 -24.06 -19.31 -58.08
C ILE A 9 -23.19 -20.44 -58.67
N PRO A 10 -21.86 -20.27 -58.75
CA PRO A 10 -20.96 -21.34 -59.16
C PRO A 10 -21.17 -22.61 -58.31
N VAL A 11 -21.11 -23.78 -58.93
CA VAL A 11 -21.41 -25.07 -58.27
C VAL A 11 -20.57 -25.27 -57.00
N GLY A 12 -19.31 -24.82 -56.99
CA GLY A 12 -18.45 -24.89 -55.80
C GLY A 12 -18.94 -24.03 -54.62
N GLU A 13 -19.42 -22.82 -54.89
CA GLU A 13 -19.99 -21.92 -53.88
C GLU A 13 -21.37 -22.42 -53.39
N ALA A 14 -22.17 -22.97 -54.30
CA ALA A 14 -23.43 -23.64 -53.98
C ALA A 14 -23.23 -24.84 -53.04
N MET A 15 -22.20 -25.66 -53.26
CA MET A 15 -21.83 -26.75 -52.35
C MET A 15 -21.39 -26.22 -50.97
N GLY A 16 -20.64 -25.11 -50.94
CA GLY A 16 -20.22 -24.46 -49.68
C GLY A 16 -21.41 -23.92 -48.88
N LEU A 17 -22.40 -23.34 -49.54
CA LEU A 17 -23.64 -22.88 -48.91
C LEU A 17 -24.47 -24.04 -48.34
N LEU A 18 -24.62 -25.12 -49.12
CA LEU A 18 -25.28 -26.35 -48.66
C LEU A 18 -24.58 -26.94 -47.43
N ALA A 19 -23.24 -26.97 -47.44
CA ALA A 19 -22.44 -27.43 -46.32
C ALA A 19 -22.65 -26.58 -45.05
N GLY A 20 -22.64 -25.25 -45.18
CA GLY A 20 -22.91 -24.34 -44.06
C GLY A 20 -24.33 -24.47 -43.50
N LEU A 21 -25.33 -24.68 -44.37
CA LEU A 21 -26.72 -24.94 -43.95
C LEU A 21 -26.84 -26.28 -43.20
N LEU A 22 -26.17 -27.32 -43.68
CA LEU A 22 -26.12 -28.62 -43.01
C LEU A 22 -25.52 -28.53 -41.62
N VAL A 23 -24.38 -27.83 -41.45
CA VAL A 23 -23.76 -27.62 -40.13
C VAL A 23 -24.73 -26.91 -39.18
N ARG A 24 -25.36 -25.81 -39.62
CA ARG A 24 -26.35 -25.09 -38.79
C ARG A 24 -27.58 -25.92 -38.42
N CYS A 25 -28.08 -26.76 -39.33
CA CYS A 25 -29.20 -27.66 -39.05
C CYS A 25 -28.83 -28.74 -38.03
N VAL A 26 -27.58 -29.20 -38.05
CA VAL A 26 -27.03 -30.13 -37.03
C VAL A 26 -26.90 -29.42 -35.68
N ASP A 27 -26.30 -28.22 -35.65
CA ASP A 27 -26.11 -27.45 -34.41
C ASP A 27 -27.43 -27.03 -33.76
N SER A 28 -28.46 -26.76 -34.58
CA SER A 28 -29.82 -26.46 -34.10
C SER A 28 -30.66 -27.70 -33.76
N ALA A 29 -30.05 -28.89 -33.79
CA ALA A 29 -30.70 -30.18 -33.51
C ALA A 29 -31.99 -30.42 -34.31
N ASN A 30 -31.99 -30.06 -35.61
CA ASN A 30 -33.12 -30.25 -36.51
C ASN A 30 -32.85 -31.40 -37.51
N PRO A 31 -33.01 -32.67 -37.09
CA PRO A 31 -32.66 -33.82 -37.92
C PRO A 31 -33.55 -33.93 -39.17
N ARG A 32 -34.78 -33.40 -39.13
CA ARG A 32 -35.68 -33.39 -40.29
C ARG A 32 -35.15 -32.47 -41.39
N ALA A 33 -34.74 -31.25 -41.04
CA ALA A 33 -34.15 -30.32 -41.99
C ALA A 33 -32.82 -30.86 -42.56
N THR A 34 -31.99 -31.46 -41.72
CA THR A 34 -30.75 -32.11 -42.17
C THR A 34 -31.04 -33.24 -43.17
N GLN A 35 -32.01 -34.10 -42.89
CA GLN A 35 -32.41 -35.19 -43.79
C GLN A 35 -32.94 -34.68 -45.14
N GLU A 36 -33.70 -33.58 -45.16
CA GLU A 36 -34.16 -32.99 -46.42
C GLU A 36 -33.01 -32.36 -47.21
N LEU A 37 -32.06 -31.68 -46.55
CA LEU A 37 -30.88 -31.11 -47.21
C LEU A 37 -29.94 -32.17 -47.78
N MET A 38 -29.85 -33.35 -47.15
CA MET A 38 -29.06 -34.48 -47.67
C MET A 38 -29.65 -35.10 -48.94
N LYS A 39 -30.93 -34.85 -49.26
CA LYS A 39 -31.54 -35.30 -50.53
C LYS A 39 -31.26 -34.35 -51.70
N HIS A 40 -30.63 -33.21 -51.44
CA HIS A 40 -30.33 -32.20 -52.46
C HIS A 40 -29.35 -32.76 -53.51
N GLU A 41 -29.53 -32.39 -54.78
CA GLU A 41 -28.74 -32.93 -55.91
C GLU A 41 -27.23 -32.64 -55.79
N LEU A 42 -26.89 -31.53 -55.12
CA LEU A 42 -25.52 -31.13 -54.82
C LEU A 42 -24.90 -31.90 -53.63
N PHE A 43 -25.64 -32.77 -52.95
CA PHE A 43 -25.12 -33.55 -51.84
C PHE A 43 -24.25 -34.71 -52.36
N ASN A 44 -22.94 -34.57 -52.23
CA ASN A 44 -21.95 -35.58 -52.61
C ASN A 44 -20.74 -35.55 -51.66
N SER A 45 -19.71 -36.34 -51.96
CA SER A 45 -18.49 -36.44 -51.14
C SER A 45 -17.76 -35.10 -50.94
N ARG A 46 -17.77 -34.21 -51.94
CA ARG A 46 -17.17 -32.87 -51.82
C ARG A 46 -17.96 -31.97 -50.87
N THR A 47 -19.28 -32.12 -50.84
CA THR A 47 -20.14 -31.39 -49.89
C THR A 47 -19.88 -31.85 -48.46
N LEU A 48 -19.68 -33.17 -48.23
CA LEU A 48 -19.28 -33.68 -46.91
C LEU A 48 -17.92 -33.16 -46.46
N GLU A 49 -16.94 -33.10 -47.37
CA GLU A 49 -15.63 -32.51 -47.10
C GLU A 49 -15.76 -31.00 -46.75
N ALA A 50 -16.60 -30.27 -47.48
CA ALA A 50 -16.92 -28.88 -47.19
C ALA A 50 -17.63 -28.69 -45.84
N VAL A 51 -18.50 -29.62 -45.42
CA VAL A 51 -19.16 -29.63 -44.09
C VAL A 51 -18.11 -29.73 -42.98
N VAL A 52 -17.17 -30.67 -43.11
CA VAL A 52 -16.08 -30.84 -42.13
C VAL A 52 -15.20 -29.59 -42.06
N LEU A 53 -14.83 -29.02 -43.21
CA LEU A 53 -14.02 -27.80 -43.28
C LEU A 53 -14.75 -26.58 -42.68
N TYR A 54 -16.06 -26.47 -42.93
CA TYR A 54 -16.88 -25.38 -42.39
C TYR A 54 -16.96 -25.46 -40.86
N ALA A 55 -17.32 -26.63 -40.32
CA ALA A 55 -17.42 -26.85 -38.88
C ALA A 55 -16.07 -26.58 -38.17
N ARG A 56 -14.97 -27.02 -38.79
CA ARG A 56 -13.62 -26.74 -38.27
C ARG A 56 -13.34 -25.23 -38.24
N ARG A 57 -13.59 -24.51 -39.34
CA ARG A 57 -13.35 -23.07 -39.44
C ARG A 57 -14.17 -22.28 -38.42
N GLU A 58 -15.41 -22.66 -38.20
CA GLU A 58 -16.28 -22.03 -37.20
C GLU A 58 -15.73 -22.23 -35.78
N SER A 59 -15.30 -23.45 -35.45
CA SER A 59 -14.67 -23.74 -34.15
C SER A 59 -13.36 -22.97 -33.94
N GLU A 60 -12.51 -22.88 -34.97
CA GLU A 60 -11.25 -22.14 -34.93
C GLU A 60 -11.49 -20.63 -34.77
N SER A 61 -12.51 -20.08 -35.43
CA SER A 61 -12.91 -18.68 -35.30
C SER A 61 -13.40 -18.36 -33.88
N MET A 62 -14.29 -19.18 -33.32
CA MET A 62 -14.79 -18.98 -31.95
C MET A 62 -13.66 -19.08 -30.92
N LEU A 63 -12.72 -20.01 -31.10
CA LEU A 63 -11.56 -20.12 -30.22
C LEU A 63 -10.65 -18.89 -30.33
N ALA A 64 -10.42 -18.37 -31.54
CA ALA A 64 -9.63 -17.16 -31.75
C ALA A 64 -10.27 -15.93 -31.11
N GLU A 65 -11.58 -15.75 -31.26
CA GLU A 65 -12.35 -14.69 -30.61
C GLU A 65 -12.23 -14.80 -29.08
N ARG A 66 -12.40 -16.00 -28.53
CA ARG A 66 -12.26 -16.22 -27.08
C ARG A 66 -10.86 -15.92 -26.56
N ILE A 67 -9.82 -16.29 -27.31
CA ILE A 67 -8.43 -15.97 -26.96
C ILE A 67 -8.22 -14.45 -26.96
N ASN A 68 -8.75 -13.74 -27.95
CA ASN A 68 -8.66 -12.29 -28.01
C ASN A 68 -9.38 -11.60 -26.85
N GLU A 69 -10.59 -12.05 -26.49
CA GLU A 69 -11.30 -11.57 -25.30
C GLU A 69 -10.46 -11.76 -24.02
N LEU A 70 -9.86 -12.95 -23.85
CA LEU A 70 -9.02 -13.25 -22.69
C LEU A 70 -7.76 -12.37 -22.66
N HIS A 71 -7.13 -12.10 -23.80
CA HIS A 71 -6.00 -11.17 -23.86
C HIS A 71 -6.41 -9.75 -23.44
N THR A 72 -7.56 -9.26 -23.89
CA THR A 72 -8.09 -7.95 -23.48
C THR A 72 -8.34 -7.91 -21.97
N GLN A 73 -8.95 -8.95 -21.40
CA GLN A 73 -9.20 -9.04 -19.95
C GLN A 73 -7.89 -9.07 -19.14
N ILE A 74 -6.87 -9.80 -19.61
CA ILE A 74 -5.55 -9.83 -18.96
C ILE A 74 -4.90 -8.44 -19.00
N ALA A 75 -4.97 -7.74 -20.13
CA ALA A 75 -4.41 -6.40 -20.26
C ALA A 75 -5.08 -5.42 -19.27
N GLU A 76 -6.41 -5.43 -19.17
CA GLU A 76 -7.17 -4.60 -18.24
C GLU A 76 -6.83 -4.91 -16.76
N MET A 77 -6.75 -6.19 -16.39
CA MET A 77 -6.37 -6.59 -15.04
C MET A 77 -4.93 -6.16 -14.70
N THR A 78 -4.02 -6.21 -15.67
CA THR A 78 -2.62 -5.81 -15.47
C THR A 78 -2.52 -4.31 -15.23
N GLU A 79 -3.24 -3.49 -16.01
CA GLU A 79 -3.30 -2.04 -15.79
C GLU A 79 -3.87 -1.69 -14.41
N GLN A 80 -4.95 -2.36 -13.99
CA GLN A 80 -5.52 -2.19 -12.66
C GLN A 80 -4.54 -2.60 -11.54
N HIS A 81 -3.80 -3.69 -11.75
CA HIS A 81 -2.77 -4.14 -10.82
C HIS A 81 -1.69 -3.08 -10.63
N ASP A 82 -1.18 -2.50 -11.73
CA ASP A 82 -0.14 -1.48 -11.69
C ASP A 82 -0.61 -0.21 -10.95
N ILE A 83 -1.86 0.23 -11.20
CA ILE A 83 -2.47 1.37 -10.50
C ILE A 83 -2.56 1.09 -8.99
N LEU A 84 -3.06 -0.09 -8.61
CA LEU A 84 -3.19 -0.47 -7.20
C LEU A 84 -1.83 -0.60 -6.52
N GLN A 85 -0.84 -1.15 -7.21
CA GLN A 85 0.51 -1.29 -6.71
C GLN A 85 1.17 0.08 -6.48
N ALA A 86 1.00 1.02 -7.41
CA ALA A 86 1.47 2.40 -7.25
C ALA A 86 0.79 3.09 -6.07
N HIS A 87 -0.53 2.93 -5.92
CA HIS A 87 -1.28 3.50 -4.80
C HIS A 87 -0.81 2.92 -3.46
N LEU A 88 -0.59 1.61 -3.38
CA LEU A 88 -0.08 0.96 -2.17
C LEU A 88 1.33 1.44 -1.81
N ALA A 89 2.22 1.63 -2.80
CA ALA A 89 3.54 2.21 -2.58
C ALA A 89 3.47 3.64 -2.02
N MET A 90 2.56 4.47 -2.55
CA MET A 90 2.32 5.82 -2.05
C MET A 90 1.84 5.82 -0.59
N LEU A 91 0.86 4.98 -0.25
CA LEU A 91 0.35 4.86 1.12
C LEU A 91 1.44 4.39 2.10
N GLN A 92 2.28 3.45 1.69
CA GLN A 92 3.43 3.02 2.50
C GLN A 92 4.44 4.15 2.73
N ALA A 93 4.71 4.97 1.71
CA ALA A 93 5.60 6.13 1.84
C ALA A 93 5.03 7.15 2.83
N GLU A 94 3.74 7.51 2.70
CA GLU A 94 3.06 8.40 3.66
C GLU A 94 3.09 7.85 5.08
N GLN A 95 2.87 6.54 5.25
CA GLN A 95 2.90 5.92 6.56
C GLN A 95 4.30 6.01 7.19
N ARG A 96 5.36 5.78 6.41
CA ARG A 96 6.75 5.95 6.86
C ARG A 96 7.01 7.39 7.28
N GLU A 97 6.60 8.36 6.49
CA GLU A 97 6.77 9.77 6.81
C GLU A 97 6.06 10.16 8.12
N ARG A 98 4.80 9.74 8.30
CA ARG A 98 4.05 9.96 9.54
C ARG A 98 4.75 9.34 10.75
N GLN A 99 5.30 8.14 10.61
CA GLN A 99 6.06 7.49 11.68
C GLN A 99 7.35 8.24 12.02
N GLU A 100 8.07 8.73 11.01
CA GLU A 100 9.26 9.55 11.21
C GLU A 100 8.95 10.87 11.89
N GLN A 101 7.92 11.58 11.43
CA GLN A 101 7.43 12.81 12.06
C GLN A 101 7.04 12.55 13.53
N ALA A 102 6.36 11.45 13.83
CA ALA A 102 6.01 11.06 15.20
C ALA A 102 7.26 10.77 16.05
N LYS A 103 8.25 10.05 15.50
CA LYS A 103 9.55 9.80 16.17
C LYS A 103 10.29 11.11 16.44
N GLN A 104 10.31 12.04 15.49
CA GLN A 104 10.93 13.35 15.66
C GLN A 104 10.22 14.18 16.74
N LYS A 105 8.88 14.23 16.74
CA LYS A 105 8.10 14.89 17.81
C LYS A 105 8.43 14.31 19.18
N ARG A 106 8.49 12.98 19.31
CA ARG A 106 8.90 12.31 20.56
C ARG A 106 10.33 12.68 20.97
N ARG A 107 11.30 12.65 20.05
CA ARG A 107 12.69 13.06 20.32
C ARG A 107 12.78 14.51 20.80
N LYS A 108 12.04 15.43 20.17
CA LYS A 108 11.96 16.84 20.57
C LYS A 108 11.39 17.01 21.98
N ALA A 109 10.46 16.16 22.41
CA ALA A 109 9.91 16.20 23.77
C ALA A 109 10.82 15.53 24.82
N ILE A 110 11.51 14.43 24.46
CA ILE A 110 12.32 13.65 25.39
C ILE A 110 13.59 14.41 25.82
N LYS A 111 14.29 15.07 24.90
CA LYS A 111 15.57 15.76 25.23
C LYS A 111 15.38 16.86 26.30
N PRO A 112 14.40 17.77 26.22
CA PRO A 112 14.12 18.75 27.25
C PRO A 112 13.69 18.11 28.58
N ALA A 113 12.86 17.06 28.54
CA ALA A 113 12.40 16.38 29.75
C ALA A 113 13.56 15.67 30.48
N GLN A 114 14.47 15.04 29.75
CA GLN A 114 15.68 14.43 30.31
C GLN A 114 16.64 15.50 30.85
N ALA A 115 16.84 16.61 30.12
CA ALA A 115 17.64 17.73 30.60
C ALA A 115 17.06 18.35 31.89
N ALA A 116 15.73 18.49 31.98
CA ALA A 116 15.05 18.97 33.18
C ALA A 116 15.21 18.01 34.37
N ARG A 117 15.13 16.69 34.15
CA ARG A 117 15.38 15.68 35.19
C ARG A 117 16.81 15.71 35.71
N LEU A 118 17.80 15.79 34.81
CA LEU A 118 19.20 15.90 35.17
C LEU A 118 19.48 17.20 35.93
N ALA A 119 18.96 18.33 35.45
CA ALA A 119 19.07 19.61 36.15
C ALA A 119 18.41 19.58 37.53
N GLY A 120 17.24 18.95 37.67
CA GLY A 120 16.57 18.73 38.95
C GLY A 120 17.43 17.94 39.94
N ALA A 121 18.00 16.81 39.51
CA ALA A 121 18.88 15.99 40.35
C ALA A 121 20.14 16.76 40.79
N THR A 122 20.74 17.53 39.89
CA THR A 122 21.89 18.40 40.20
C THR A 122 21.52 19.50 41.19
N ASN A 123 20.37 20.16 41.00
CA ASN A 123 19.86 21.18 41.94
C ASN A 123 19.62 20.59 43.34
N THR A 124 19.09 19.36 43.42
CA THR A 124 18.90 18.65 44.69
C THR A 124 20.24 18.38 45.39
N LYS A 125 21.27 17.92 44.65
CA LYS A 125 22.62 17.71 45.20
C LYS A 125 23.25 19.01 45.72
N ILE A 126 23.12 20.11 44.97
CA ILE A 126 23.58 21.44 45.40
C ILE A 126 22.85 21.87 46.68
N SER A 127 21.52 21.72 46.72
CA SER A 127 20.70 22.10 47.88
C SER A 127 21.00 21.24 49.12
N ALA A 128 21.30 19.96 48.94
CA ALA A 128 21.73 19.06 50.00
C ALA A 128 23.09 19.46 50.56
N GLU A 129 24.05 19.83 49.70
CA GLU A 129 25.36 20.32 50.11
C GLU A 129 25.26 21.64 50.91
N LEU A 130 24.46 22.59 50.44
CA LEU A 130 24.20 23.85 51.16
C LEU A 130 23.54 23.61 52.52
N THR A 131 22.58 22.68 52.58
CA THR A 131 21.94 22.27 53.84
C THR A 131 22.94 21.61 54.80
N ARG A 132 23.85 20.75 54.30
CA ARG A 132 24.90 20.14 55.13
C ARG A 132 25.82 21.22 55.71
N ARG A 133 26.34 22.11 54.87
CA ARG A 133 27.20 23.22 55.30
C ARG A 133 26.52 24.08 56.37
N ARG A 134 25.22 24.37 56.20
CA ARG A 134 24.41 25.08 57.21
C ARG A 134 24.33 24.34 58.54
N ARG A 135 24.03 23.04 58.52
CA ARG A 135 23.95 22.21 59.75
C ARG A 135 25.29 22.17 60.49
N ASN A 136 26.39 22.19 59.74
CA ASN A 136 27.74 22.16 60.29
C ASN A 136 28.26 23.54 60.75
N GLY A 137 27.49 24.62 60.58
CA GLY A 137 27.93 25.98 60.89
C GLY A 137 29.02 26.53 59.96
N GLU A 138 29.22 25.91 58.78
CA GLU A 138 30.20 26.37 57.78
C GLU A 138 29.73 27.68 57.12
N ASP A 139 30.66 28.57 56.76
CA ASP A 139 30.31 29.81 56.04
C ASP A 139 29.70 29.48 54.67
N ILE A 140 28.44 29.92 54.49
CA ILE A 140 27.68 29.73 53.27
C ILE A 140 27.81 30.96 52.37
N GLN A 141 28.16 32.14 52.90
CA GLN A 141 28.22 33.41 52.16
C GLN A 141 29.59 33.70 51.54
N GLY A 142 30.63 32.96 51.93
CA GLY A 142 31.98 33.09 51.41
C GLY A 142 32.08 33.13 49.88
N ARG A 143 33.03 33.94 49.38
CA ARG A 143 33.21 34.21 47.94
C ARG A 143 33.55 32.94 47.13
N HIS A 144 34.18 31.95 47.76
CA HIS A 144 34.65 30.72 47.09
C HIS A 144 33.69 29.53 47.19
N VAL A 145 32.69 29.59 48.08
CA VAL A 145 31.77 28.47 48.39
C VAL A 145 31.06 27.95 47.13
N CYS A 146 30.56 28.85 46.28
CA CYS A 146 29.88 28.46 45.05
C CYS A 146 30.83 27.80 44.04
N SER A 147 32.11 28.20 44.01
CA SER A 147 33.13 27.63 43.13
C SER A 147 33.61 26.26 43.62
N GLU A 148 33.72 26.06 44.93
CA GLU A 148 34.05 24.76 45.53
C GLU A 148 32.97 23.72 45.28
N ILE A 149 31.70 24.08 45.52
CA ILE A 149 30.56 23.20 45.27
C ILE A 149 30.45 22.88 43.77
N ALA A 150 30.70 23.88 42.92
CA ALA A 150 30.74 23.73 41.47
C ALA A 150 31.81 22.73 41.01
N ALA A 151 33.04 22.87 41.51
CA ALA A 151 34.14 21.94 41.21
C ALA A 151 33.83 20.50 41.67
N ARG A 152 33.27 20.34 42.88
CA ARG A 152 32.93 19.02 43.44
C ARG A 152 31.80 18.31 42.69
N LEU A 153 30.82 19.06 42.21
CA LEU A 153 29.65 18.51 41.51
C LEU A 153 29.78 18.54 39.98
N GLY A 154 30.90 19.03 39.45
CA GLY A 154 31.16 19.10 38.01
C GLY A 154 30.22 20.05 37.27
N VAL A 155 29.87 21.19 37.88
CA VAL A 155 28.95 22.19 37.31
C VAL A 155 29.56 23.59 37.37
N THR A 156 28.94 24.58 36.72
CA THR A 156 29.45 25.96 36.74
C THR A 156 29.12 26.69 38.05
N ALA A 157 30.00 27.59 38.48
CA ALA A 157 29.79 28.40 39.68
C ALA A 157 28.53 29.28 39.58
N ASP A 158 28.19 29.77 38.39
CA ASP A 158 26.96 30.54 38.16
C ASP A 158 25.69 29.71 38.37
N HIS A 159 25.71 28.45 37.96
CA HIS A 159 24.60 27.53 38.21
C HIS A 159 24.38 27.34 39.71
N VAL A 160 25.46 27.11 40.47
CA VAL A 160 25.40 27.00 41.94
C VAL A 160 24.91 28.29 42.59
N ARG A 161 25.35 29.47 42.13
CA ARG A 161 24.86 30.78 42.64
C ARG A 161 23.35 30.93 42.45
N LYS A 162 22.82 30.54 41.29
CA LYS A 162 21.38 30.59 41.00
C LYS A 162 20.58 29.67 41.93
N VAL A 163 21.03 28.42 42.10
CA VAL A 163 20.38 27.46 43.01
C VAL A 163 20.47 27.94 44.46
N LYS A 164 21.63 28.43 44.90
CA LYS A 164 21.83 29.00 46.25
C LYS A 164 20.90 30.17 46.52
N ARG A 165 20.69 31.07 45.55
CA ARG A 165 19.76 32.20 45.68
C ARG A 165 18.33 31.71 45.92
N ASN A 166 17.87 30.73 45.13
CA ASN A 166 16.54 30.13 45.28
C ASN A 166 16.38 29.37 46.61
N TRP A 167 17.42 28.65 47.02
CA TRP A 167 17.46 27.93 48.29
C TRP A 167 17.39 28.91 49.48
N LEU A 168 18.14 30.02 49.44
CA LEU A 168 18.10 31.08 50.45
C LEU A 168 16.73 31.79 50.49
N SER A 169 16.07 32.00 49.35
CA SER A 169 14.72 32.58 49.35
C SER A 169 13.67 31.65 49.96
N GLY A 170 13.83 30.33 49.81
CA GLY A 170 12.95 29.32 50.43
C GLY A 170 13.15 29.17 51.94
N LEU A 171 14.22 29.71 52.51
CA LEU A 171 14.47 29.71 53.96
C LEU A 171 13.75 30.84 54.71
N LYS A 172 13.22 31.84 53.99
CA LYS A 172 12.47 32.94 54.59
C LYS A 172 10.99 32.57 54.72
N HIS A 173 10.66 31.72 55.70
CA HIS A 173 9.37 31.69 56.43
C HIS A 173 9.39 30.56 57.46
N GLU A 174 10.10 30.77 58.57
CA GLU A 174 9.61 30.27 59.85
C GLU A 174 9.24 31.53 60.64
N LYS A 175 7.93 31.81 60.72
CA LYS A 175 7.43 32.77 61.71
C LYS A 175 7.80 32.19 63.07
N ARG A 176 8.52 32.96 63.87
CA ARG A 176 8.61 32.71 65.31
C ARG A 176 7.24 33.05 65.89
N ASP A 177 6.54 32.05 66.40
CA ASP A 177 5.47 32.25 67.38
C ASP A 177 6.05 32.85 68.67
#